data_AF-A0A371EW82-F1
#
_entry.id   AF-A0A371EW82-F1
#
_cell.length_a   1.000
_cell.length_b   1.000
_cell.length_c   1.000
_cell.angle_alpha   90.00
_cell.angle_beta   90.00
_cell.angle_gamma   90.00
#
_symmetry.space_group_name_H-M   'P 1'
#
loop_
_entity.id
_entity.type
_entity.pdbx_description
1 polymer ?
#
loop_
_entity_poly.entity_id
_entity_poly.type
_entity_poly.pdbx_seq_one_letter_code
_entity_poly.pdbx_strand_id
1 'polypeptide(L)' 'MIKLKVKLQKVYQGSKNIEEYYKEMEVTLFRAQIVESQEATMARFLNGLNRDIQDIVELHNYTSISTLVHQASRVES' A
#
# COMPACT_ATOMS: atom_id res chain seq x y z
N MET A 1 17.31 13.17 5.33
CA MET A 1 16.16 13.06 4.41
C MET A 1 16.35 12.03 3.29
N ILE A 2 17.52 11.93 2.63
CA ILE A 2 17.70 11.02 1.46
C ILE A 2 17.61 9.52 1.81
N LYS A 3 18.11 9.08 2.97
CA LYS A 3 18.08 7.64 3.37
C LYS A 3 16.66 7.05 3.57
N LEU A 4 15.64 7.89 3.76
CA LEU A 4 14.28 7.44 4.11
C LEU A 4 13.34 7.35 2.90
N LYS A 5 13.51 8.24 1.92
CA LYS A 5 12.81 8.15 0.62
C LYS A 5 13.14 6.85 -0.12
N VAL A 6 14.39 6.38 0.00
CA VAL A 6 14.84 5.07 -0.52
C VAL A 6 14.19 3.90 0.22
N LYS A 7 13.80 4.07 1.49
CA LYS A 7 13.16 3.00 2.28
C LYS A 7 11.70 2.81 1.87
N LEU A 8 10.99 3.90 1.57
CA LEU A 8 9.64 3.84 0.97
C LEU A 8 9.61 3.18 -0.41
N GLN A 9 10.69 3.28 -1.19
CA GLN A 9 10.83 2.57 -2.47
C GLN A 9 10.96 1.05 -2.32
N LYS A 10 11.10 0.53 -1.08
CA LYS A 10 11.27 -0.89 -0.79
C LYS A 10 10.08 -1.49 -0.02
N VAL A 11 8.99 -0.73 0.16
CA VAL A 11 7.78 -1.23 0.83
C VAL A 11 6.85 -1.83 -0.22
N TYR A 12 6.82 -3.16 -0.25
CA TYR A 12 5.94 -3.99 -1.08
C TYR A 12 5.38 -5.13 -0.23
N GLN A 13 4.26 -5.70 -0.64
CA GLN A 13 3.55 -6.78 0.04
C GLN A 13 4.50 -7.98 0.20
N GLY A 14 4.96 -8.55 -0.92
CA GLY A 14 5.86 -9.69 -0.89
C GLY A 14 5.20 -10.89 -0.22
N SER A 15 5.81 -11.41 0.85
CA SER A 15 5.25 -12.52 1.64
C SER A 15 4.33 -12.10 2.78
N LYS A 16 4.09 -10.80 2.96
CA LYS A 16 3.22 -10.28 4.02
C LYS A 16 1.77 -10.40 3.58
N ASN A 17 0.88 -10.59 4.55
CA ASN A 17 -0.54 -10.40 4.27
C ASN A 17 -0.86 -8.90 4.05
N ILE A 18 -2.05 -8.60 3.54
CA ILE A 18 -2.47 -7.24 3.21
C ILE A 18 -2.42 -6.29 4.41
N GLU A 19 -2.83 -6.76 5.59
CA GLU A 19 -2.86 -5.93 6.80
C GLU A 19 -1.44 -5.63 7.31
N GLU A 20 -0.55 -6.63 7.31
CA GLU A 20 0.87 -6.47 7.64
C GLU A 20 1.56 -5.50 6.69
N TYR A 21 1.30 -5.62 5.38
CA TYR A 21 1.84 -4.72 4.37
C TYR A 21 1.36 -3.28 4.57
N TYR A 22 0.05 -3.08 4.74
CA TYR A 22 -0.52 -1.76 4.96
C TYR A 22 0.06 -1.09 6.22
N LYS A 23 0.15 -1.84 7.33
CA LYS A 23 0.71 -1.36 8.60
C LYS A 23 2.18 -0.98 8.48
N GLU A 24 2.98 -1.76 7.74
CA GLU A 24 4.38 -1.42 7.51
C GLU A 24 4.52 -0.11 6.71
N MET A 25 3.66 0.09 5.71
CA MET A 25 3.62 1.31 4.93
C MET A 25 3.28 2.52 5.81
N GLU A 26 2.23 2.46 6.63
CA GLU A 26 1.85 3.53 7.56
C GLU A 26 2.97 3.88 8.54
N VAL A 27 3.58 2.85 9.16
CA VAL A 27 4.70 3.04 10.10
C VAL A 27 5.91 3.66 9.39
N THR A 28 6.16 3.30 8.13
CA THR A 28 7.28 3.84 7.36
C THR A 28 7.06 5.31 7.00
N LEU A 29 5.85 5.68 6.55
CA LEU A 29 5.47 7.07 6.29
C LEU A 29 5.58 7.93 7.55
N PHE A 30 5.03 7.43 8.67
CA PHE A 30 5.08 8.10 9.97
C PHE A 30 6.52 8.32 10.44
N ARG A 31 7.37 7.28 10.43
CA ARG A 31 8.79 7.39 10.80
C ARG A 31 9.56 8.34 9.88
N ALA A 32 9.10 8.50 8.65
CA ALA A 32 9.68 9.43 7.70
C ALA A 32 9.17 10.85 7.81
N GLN A 33 8.17 11.11 8.66
CA GLN A 33 7.48 12.39 8.76
C GLN A 33 6.99 12.85 7.37
N ILE A 34 6.56 11.89 6.55
CA ILE A 34 6.03 12.15 5.21
C ILE A 34 4.51 12.19 5.33
N VAL A 35 3.95 13.30 4.89
CA VAL A 35 2.50 13.47 4.75
C VAL A 35 2.18 13.35 3.26
N GLU A 36 1.43 12.32 2.90
CA GLU A 36 0.97 12.10 1.52
C GLU A 36 -0.51 12.48 1.40
N SER A 37 -0.93 12.88 0.20
CA SER A 37 -2.35 12.94 -0.08
C SER A 37 -2.95 11.53 -0.06
N GLN A 38 -4.27 11.43 -0.01
CA GLN A 38 -4.95 10.14 -0.06
C GLN A 38 -4.65 9.43 -1.38
N GLU A 39 -4.64 10.16 -2.50
CA GLU A 39 -4.35 9.64 -3.84
C GLU A 39 -2.94 9.08 -3.93
N ALA A 40 -1.95 9.78 -3.35
CA ALA A 40 -0.57 9.32 -3.30
C ALA A 40 -0.42 8.06 -2.44
N THR A 41 -1.09 8.00 -1.29
CA THR A 41 -1.11 6.81 -0.41
C THR A 41 -1.76 5.61 -1.12
N MET A 42 -2.90 5.82 -1.80
CA MET A 42 -3.59 4.77 -2.57
C MET A 42 -2.74 4.25 -3.73
N ALA A 43 -2.16 5.15 -4.52
CA ALA A 43 -1.27 4.76 -5.61
C ALA A 43 -0.05 3.99 -5.11
N ARG A 44 0.52 4.39 -3.97
CA ARG A 44 1.64 3.68 -3.34
C ARG A 44 1.25 2.27 -2.91
N PHE A 45 0.13 2.15 -2.18
CA PHE A 45 -0.37 0.86 -1.71
C PHE A 45 -0.62 -0.07 -2.89
N LEU A 46 -1.36 0.38 -3.90
CA LEU A 46 -1.68 -0.39 -5.10
C LEU A 46 -0.42 -0.88 -5.82
N ASN A 47 0.54 0.00 -6.07
CA ASN A 47 1.78 -0.35 -6.78
C ASN A 47 2.72 -1.26 -5.99
N GLY A 48 2.51 -1.41 -4.68
CA GLY A 48 3.29 -2.33 -3.85
C GLY A 48 2.59 -3.64 -3.56
N LEU A 49 1.36 -3.86 -4.03
CA LEU A 49 0.69 -5.15 -3.98
C LEU A 49 1.41 -6.18 -4.85
N ASN A 50 1.23 -7.45 -4.52
CA ASN A 50 1.58 -8.53 -5.44
C ASN A 50 0.71 -8.43 -6.70
N ARG A 51 1.30 -8.77 -7.85
CA ARG A 51 0.71 -8.50 -9.16
C ARG A 51 -0.65 -9.16 -9.37
N ASP A 52 -0.81 -10.38 -8.89
CA ASP A 52 -2.06 -11.14 -8.94
C ASP A 52 -3.20 -10.45 -8.19
N ILE A 53 -2.91 -9.84 -7.04
CA ILE A 53 -3.91 -9.06 -6.27
C ILE A 53 -4.15 -7.70 -6.94
N GLN A 54 -3.08 -7.02 -7.37
CA GLN A 54 -3.15 -5.73 -8.06
C GLN A 54 -4.07 -5.80 -9.28
N ASP A 55 -3.84 -6.79 -10.16
CA ASP A 55 -4.57 -6.96 -11.42
C ASP A 55 -6.09 -7.12 -11.17
N ILE A 56 -6.50 -7.72 -10.04
CA ILE A 56 -7.92 -7.91 -9.69
C ILE A 56 -8.52 -6.66 -9.04
N VAL A 57 -7.77 -6.02 -8.14
CA VAL A 57 -8.22 -4.84 -7.39
C VAL A 57 -8.37 -3.62 -8.31
N GLU A 58 -7.50 -3.47 -9.33
CA GLU A 58 -7.59 -2.40 -10.34
C GLU A 58 -8.89 -2.42 -11.16
N LEU A 59 -9.56 -3.58 -11.24
CA LEU A 59 -10.85 -3.71 -11.94
C LEU A 59 -12.03 -3.12 -11.16
N HIS A 60 -11.83 -2.79 -9.89
CA HIS A 60 -12.88 -2.31 -9.00
C HIS A 60 -12.68 -0.84 -8.65
N ASN A 61 -13.79 -0.11 -8.49
CA ASN A 61 -13.73 1.24 -7.99
C ASN A 61 -13.40 1.24 -6.49
N TYR A 62 -12.43 2.07 -6.10
CA TYR A 62 -12.12 2.43 -4.72
C TYR A 62 -12.00 3.94 -4.60
N THR A 63 -12.50 4.50 -3.50
CA THR A 63 -12.52 5.95 -3.25
C THR A 63 -11.68 6.36 -2.06
N SER A 64 -11.16 5.38 -1.31
CA SER A 64 -10.34 5.57 -0.14
C SER A 64 -9.35 4.42 0.05
N ILE A 65 -8.32 4.68 0.86
CA ILE A 65 -7.36 3.64 1.23
C ILE A 65 -8.01 2.49 1.99
N SER A 66 -8.99 2.79 2.86
CA SER A 66 -9.72 1.77 3.61
C SER A 66 -10.51 0.83 2.68
N THR A 67 -11.20 1.37 1.68
CA THR A 67 -11.90 0.55 0.67
C THR A 67 -10.93 -0.30 -0.16
N LEU A 68 -9.77 0.25 -0.48
CA LEU A 68 -8.74 -0.42 -1.28
C LEU A 68 -8.09 -1.58 -0.50
N VAL A 69 -7.73 -1.36 0.77
CA VAL A 69 -7.20 -2.40 1.67
C VAL A 69 -8.20 -3.53 1.84
N HIS A 70 -9.48 -3.20 2.10
CA HIS A 70 -10.52 -4.21 2.26
C HIS A 70 -10.73 -5.06 0.98
N GLN A 71 -10.72 -4.43 -0.19
CA GLN A 71 -10.81 -5.15 -1.47
C GLN A 71 -9.60 -6.08 -1.66
N ALA A 72 -8.39 -5.61 -1.41
CA ALA A 72 -7.18 -6.42 -1.51
C ALA A 72 -7.22 -7.62 -0.54
N SER A 73 -7.64 -7.43 0.72
CA SER A 73 -7.78 -8.51 1.70
C SER A 73 -8.77 -9.59 1.25
N ARG A 74 -9.85 -9.20 0.55
CA ARG A 74 -10.82 -10.17 -0.01
C ARG A 74 -10.26 -11.00 -1.15
N VAL A 75 -9.31 -10.45 -1.92
CA VAL A 75 -8.65 -11.15 -3.04
C VAL A 75 -7.55 -12.07 -2.54
N GLU A 76 -6.84 -11.68 -1.47
CA GLU A 76 -5.82 -12.51 -0.83
C GLU A 76 -6.37 -13.75 -0.13
N SER A 77 -7.63 -13.70 0.34
CA SER A 77 -8.30 -14.76 1.11
C SER A 77 -8.70 -16.00 0.30
#